data_AF-A0A1Y6C764-F1
#
_entry.id   AF-A0A1Y6C764-F1
#
_cell.length_a   1.000
_cell.length_b   1.000
_cell.length_c   1.000
_cell.angle_alpha   90.00
_cell.angle_beta   90.00
_cell.angle_gamma   90.00
#
_symmetry.space_group_name_H-M   'P 1'
#
loop_
_entity.id
_entity.type
_entity.pdbx_description
1 polymer ?
#
loop_
_entity_poly.entity_id
_entity_poly.type
_entity_poly.pdbx_seq_one_letter_code
_entity_poly.pdbx_strand_id
1 'polypeptide(L)'
;MTDPETERRLREARASARPCAFAGCQLPRKELGQFCSTHAKRQENTGDAAGRMITTLELSPYRDLAEAFIDRNRQHPGIIAALVRIQSWINSGETPPRVTPSTPADQRTSAWFARMRREGVWPESVLAMVFGLYALQADQPATFASDRHFRHMLAYRVLRLVPGERRYSSSGQRFYARVPARVRDYLSLLIVGAFGALALKATPHLLASRKPVGPSAEPVPGTDTPFSKTPSKEPA
;
A
#
# COMPACT_ATOMS: atom_id res chain seq x y z
N MET A 1 -10.07 -3.42 39.60
CA MET A 1 -9.36 -2.24 40.14
C MET A 1 -7.87 -2.52 40.02
N THR A 2 -7.12 -1.67 39.33
CA THR A 2 -5.65 -1.76 39.29
C THR A 2 -5.08 -1.37 40.65
N ASP A 3 -4.13 -2.16 41.14
CA ASP A 3 -3.42 -1.91 42.39
C ASP A 3 -2.64 -0.56 42.32
N PRO A 4 -2.71 0.33 43.34
CA PRO A 4 -2.04 1.64 43.33
C PRO A 4 -0.54 1.59 42.99
N GLU A 5 0.16 0.53 43.39
CA GLU A 5 1.58 0.32 43.05
C GLU A 5 1.77 0.11 41.54
N THR A 6 0.85 -0.64 40.91
CA THR A 6 0.84 -0.83 39.44
C THR A 6 0.62 0.51 38.72
N GLU A 7 -0.27 1.37 39.21
CA GLU A 7 -0.49 2.70 38.63
C GLU A 7 0.73 3.61 38.77
N ARG A 8 1.44 3.56 39.91
CA ARG A 8 2.70 4.31 40.10
C ARG A 8 3.76 3.87 39.09
N ARG A 9 3.99 2.56 38.96
CA ARG A 9 4.94 1.99 37.98
C ARG A 9 4.59 2.37 36.54
N LEU A 10 3.31 2.38 36.19
CA LEU A 10 2.86 2.81 34.86
C LEU A 10 3.11 4.31 34.62
N ARG A 11 2.96 5.17 35.64
CA ARG A 11 3.31 6.60 35.52
C ARG A 11 4.81 6.81 35.36
N GLU A 12 5.63 6.14 36.17
CA GLU A 12 7.10 6.20 36.08
C GLU A 12 7.60 5.70 34.71
N ALA A 13 7.05 4.60 34.21
CA ALA A 13 7.35 4.08 32.88
C ALA A 13 6.95 5.06 31.74
N ARG A 14 5.82 5.77 31.90
CA ARG A 14 5.40 6.82 30.95
C ARG A 14 6.29 8.06 31.03
N ALA A 15 6.71 8.46 32.22
CA ALA A 15 7.58 9.62 32.43
C ALA A 15 9.02 9.36 31.91
N SER A 16 9.48 8.12 31.96
CA SER A 16 10.78 7.68 31.43
C SER A 16 10.73 7.20 29.97
N ALA A 17 9.61 7.43 29.27
CA ALA A 17 9.44 6.97 27.90
C ALA A 17 10.47 7.63 26.97
N ARG A 18 11.28 6.80 26.30
CA ARG A 18 12.25 7.28 25.32
C ARG A 18 11.56 8.02 24.17
N PRO A 19 12.16 9.08 23.61
CA PRO A 19 11.60 9.81 22.48
C PRO A 19 11.62 8.96 21.22
N CYS A 20 10.67 9.19 20.33
CA CYS A 20 10.56 8.55 19.02
C CYS A 20 11.90 8.57 18.26
N ALA A 21 12.28 7.44 17.63
CA ALA A 21 13.52 7.34 16.86
C ALA A 21 13.49 8.08 15.52
N PHE A 22 12.33 8.57 15.09
CA PHE A 22 12.22 9.38 13.88
C PHE A 22 12.86 10.77 14.08
N ALA A 23 13.74 11.17 13.17
CA ALA A 23 14.48 12.42 13.26
C ALA A 23 13.54 13.64 13.43
N GLY A 24 13.82 14.48 14.43
CA GLY A 24 13.00 15.66 14.75
C GLY A 24 11.69 15.37 15.50
N CYS A 25 11.36 14.11 15.80
CA CYS A 25 10.14 13.79 16.55
C CYS A 25 10.40 13.69 18.05
N GLN A 26 9.75 14.58 18.82
CA GLN A 26 9.86 14.59 20.29
C GLN A 26 8.76 13.79 21.00
N LEU A 27 7.83 13.19 20.25
CA LEU A 27 6.74 12.40 20.84
C LEU A 27 7.30 11.11 21.49
N PRO A 28 6.70 10.63 22.60
CA PRO A 28 7.13 9.39 23.23
C PRO A 28 6.91 8.18 22.31
N ARG A 29 7.79 7.19 22.40
CA ARG A 29 7.62 5.90 21.71
C ARG A 29 6.35 5.18 22.19
N LYS A 30 5.74 4.42 21.27
CA LYS A 30 4.62 3.56 21.61
C LYS A 30 5.14 2.24 22.19
N GLU A 31 4.80 1.96 23.44
CA GLU A 31 5.14 0.69 24.13
C GLU A 31 6.65 0.38 24.03
N LEU A 32 7.02 -0.83 23.62
CA LEU A 32 8.42 -1.26 23.40
C LEU A 32 8.93 -0.98 21.97
N GLY A 33 8.16 -0.24 21.17
CA GLY A 33 8.51 0.08 19.79
C GLY A 33 9.58 1.16 19.67
N GLN A 34 10.11 1.34 18.45
CA GLN A 34 11.10 2.39 18.14
C GLN A 34 10.46 3.76 17.85
N PHE A 35 9.17 3.78 17.51
CA PHE A 35 8.48 4.95 17.00
C PHE A 35 7.29 5.34 17.89
N CYS A 36 6.87 6.61 17.83
CA CYS A 36 5.59 7.03 18.38
C CYS A 36 4.42 6.37 17.61
N SER A 37 3.20 6.48 18.14
CA SER A 37 2.01 5.83 17.54
C SER A 37 1.79 6.22 16.07
N THR A 38 2.01 7.49 15.72
CA THR A 38 1.88 8.02 14.35
C THR A 38 2.91 7.42 13.40
N HIS A 39 4.19 7.48 13.76
CA HIS A 39 5.29 6.94 12.93
C HIS A 39 5.25 5.41 12.84
N ALA A 40 4.88 4.71 13.92
CA ALA A 40 4.67 3.26 13.88
C ALA A 40 3.54 2.88 12.92
N LYS A 41 2.40 3.59 12.98
CA LYS A 41 1.27 3.36 12.07
C LYS A 41 1.65 3.64 10.61
N ARG A 42 2.43 4.70 10.36
CA ARG A 42 2.93 5.06 9.03
C ARG A 42 3.92 4.02 8.49
N GLN A 43 4.88 3.59 9.31
CA GLN A 43 5.82 2.51 8.98
C GLN A 43 5.07 1.22 8.67
N GLU A 44 4.06 0.88 9.46
CA GLU A 44 3.25 -0.31 9.19
C GLU A 44 2.42 -0.13 7.91
N ASN A 45 1.88 1.05 7.62
CA ASN A 45 1.07 1.33 6.42
C ASN A 45 1.87 1.47 5.13
N THR A 46 3.10 1.97 5.19
CA THR A 46 3.86 2.34 3.99
C THR A 46 5.20 1.62 3.91
N GLY A 47 5.65 0.94 4.97
CA GLY A 47 6.97 0.30 5.02
C GLY A 47 8.06 1.23 5.56
N ASP A 48 7.76 2.53 5.71
CA ASP A 48 8.71 3.56 6.14
C ASP A 48 8.04 4.60 7.07
N ALA A 49 8.77 5.11 8.06
CA ALA A 49 8.24 6.11 8.99
C ALA A 49 8.13 7.52 8.35
N ALA A 50 8.87 7.80 7.28
CA ALA A 50 8.73 9.01 6.44
C ALA A 50 7.74 8.80 5.27
N GLY A 51 7.39 7.55 4.96
CA GLY A 51 6.57 7.21 3.79
C GLY A 51 5.15 7.79 3.85
N ARG A 52 4.58 8.05 2.67
CA ARG A 52 3.19 8.49 2.52
C ARG A 52 2.44 7.54 1.59
N MET A 53 1.13 7.43 1.75
CA MET A 53 0.34 6.67 0.80
C MET A 53 0.38 7.39 -0.56
N ILE A 54 0.83 6.71 -1.60
CA ILE A 54 0.62 7.16 -2.99
C ILE A 54 -0.87 7.14 -3.22
N THR A 55 -1.49 8.18 -3.76
CA THR A 55 -2.93 8.26 -4.05
C THR A 55 -3.27 7.61 -5.41
N THR A 56 -4.56 7.38 -5.66
CA THR A 56 -4.99 6.87 -6.98
C THR A 56 -4.80 7.93 -8.06
N LEU A 57 -4.99 9.21 -7.72
CA LEU A 57 -4.82 10.33 -8.64
C LEU A 57 -3.38 10.46 -9.12
N GLU A 58 -2.41 10.37 -8.20
CA GLU A 58 -0.98 10.42 -8.55
C GLU A 58 -0.55 9.26 -9.44
N LEU A 59 -1.16 8.08 -9.26
CA LEU A 59 -0.79 6.88 -9.98
C LEU A 59 -1.50 6.71 -11.32
N SER A 60 -2.71 7.27 -11.48
CA SER A 60 -3.55 7.07 -12.68
C SER A 60 -2.79 7.36 -13.97
N PRO A 61 -2.09 8.50 -14.14
CA PRO A 61 -1.41 8.80 -15.40
C PRO A 61 -0.40 7.73 -15.82
N TYR A 62 0.33 7.16 -14.85
CA TYR A 62 1.32 6.11 -15.11
C TYR A 62 0.69 4.75 -15.38
N ARG A 63 -0.43 4.44 -14.70
CA ARG A 63 -1.20 3.23 -14.98
C ARG A 63 -1.78 3.29 -16.38
N ASP A 64 -2.35 4.42 -16.78
CA ASP A 64 -2.99 4.57 -18.09
C ASP A 64 -1.94 4.46 -19.23
N LEU A 65 -0.72 5.01 -19.02
CA LEU A 65 0.42 4.77 -19.92
C LEU A 65 0.81 3.28 -19.99
N ALA A 66 0.81 2.59 -18.85
CA ALA A 66 1.13 1.17 -18.77
C ALA A 66 0.08 0.30 -19.49
N GLU A 67 -1.21 0.60 -19.34
CA GLU A 67 -2.30 -0.07 -20.04
C GLU A 67 -2.12 0.07 -21.57
N ALA A 68 -1.90 1.28 -22.05
CA ALA A 68 -1.66 1.53 -23.48
C ALA A 68 -0.38 0.85 -24.01
N PHE A 69 0.64 0.72 -23.17
CA PHE A 69 1.86 -0.02 -23.55
C PHE A 69 1.62 -1.52 -23.62
N ILE A 70 0.91 -2.10 -22.64
CA ILE A 70 0.58 -3.53 -22.61
C ILE A 70 -0.27 -3.89 -23.83
N ASP A 71 -1.26 -3.07 -24.16
CA ASP A 71 -2.15 -3.30 -25.31
C ASP A 71 -1.37 -3.31 -26.64
N ARG A 72 -0.53 -2.28 -26.88
CA ARG A 72 0.33 -2.20 -28.07
C ARG A 72 1.35 -3.33 -28.18
N ASN A 73 1.77 -3.90 -27.05
CA ASN A 73 2.79 -4.94 -26.98
C ASN A 73 2.22 -6.31 -26.55
N ARG A 74 0.92 -6.55 -26.79
CA ARG A 74 0.24 -7.77 -26.31
C ARG A 74 0.85 -9.06 -26.86
N GLN A 75 1.49 -9.00 -28.02
CA GLN A 75 2.17 -10.13 -28.66
C GLN A 75 3.64 -10.29 -28.21
N HIS A 76 4.19 -9.37 -27.41
CA HIS A 76 5.58 -9.46 -26.96
C HIS A 76 5.75 -10.64 -25.99
N PRO A 77 6.73 -11.55 -26.18
CA PRO A 77 6.87 -12.77 -25.37
C PRO A 77 6.96 -12.51 -23.87
N GLY A 78 7.66 -11.45 -23.46
CA GLY A 78 7.74 -11.05 -22.05
C GLY A 78 6.41 -10.59 -21.44
N ILE A 79 5.55 -9.95 -22.23
CA ILE A 79 4.22 -9.51 -21.77
C ILE A 79 3.31 -10.73 -21.65
N ILE A 80 3.29 -11.61 -22.66
CA ILE A 80 2.53 -12.86 -22.61
C ILE A 80 2.93 -13.69 -21.38
N ALA A 81 4.23 -13.90 -21.15
CA ALA A 81 4.72 -14.66 -20.01
C ALA A 81 4.31 -14.03 -18.67
N ALA A 82 4.36 -12.70 -18.56
CA ALA A 82 3.93 -11.99 -17.37
C ALA A 82 2.42 -12.16 -17.12
N LEU A 83 1.58 -12.00 -18.15
CA LEU A 83 0.13 -12.17 -18.07
C LEU A 83 -0.24 -13.61 -17.68
N VAL A 84 0.39 -14.62 -18.28
CA VAL A 84 0.20 -16.04 -17.92
C VAL A 84 0.57 -16.29 -16.46
N ARG A 85 1.69 -15.72 -15.99
CA ARG A 85 2.13 -15.87 -14.59
C ARG A 85 1.14 -15.24 -13.60
N ILE A 86 0.66 -14.04 -13.91
CA ILE A 86 -0.36 -13.35 -13.08
C ILE A 86 -1.67 -14.14 -13.08
N GLN A 87 -2.13 -14.60 -14.25
CA GLN A 87 -3.33 -15.42 -14.36
C GLN A 87 -3.22 -16.70 -13.54
N SER A 88 -2.04 -17.33 -13.54
CA SER A 88 -1.74 -18.49 -12.70
C SER A 88 -1.89 -18.18 -11.22
N TRP A 89 -1.32 -17.06 -10.72
CA TRP A 89 -1.49 -16.64 -9.32
C TRP A 89 -2.95 -16.39 -8.95
N ILE A 90 -3.71 -15.70 -9.81
CA ILE A 90 -5.14 -15.42 -9.59
C ILE A 90 -5.95 -16.73 -9.54
N ASN A 91 -5.67 -17.67 -10.44
CA ASN A 91 -6.36 -18.95 -10.53
C ASN A 91 -6.01 -19.90 -9.38
N SER A 92 -4.77 -19.90 -8.91
CA SER A 92 -4.32 -20.70 -7.76
C SER A 92 -4.70 -20.10 -6.41
N GLY A 93 -5.35 -18.92 -6.39
CA GLY A 93 -5.79 -18.28 -5.17
C GLY A 93 -6.88 -19.09 -4.45
N GLU A 94 -6.62 -19.43 -3.19
CA GLU A 94 -7.52 -20.18 -2.31
C GLU A 94 -8.03 -19.31 -1.16
N THR A 95 -9.29 -19.49 -0.77
CA THR A 95 -9.83 -18.85 0.44
C THR A 95 -9.67 -19.82 1.61
N PRO A 96 -8.78 -19.55 2.58
CA PRO A 96 -8.67 -20.41 3.75
C PRO A 96 -9.97 -20.35 4.57
N PRO A 97 -10.38 -21.46 5.24
CA PRO A 97 -11.62 -21.50 6.03
C PRO A 97 -11.69 -20.41 7.11
N ARG A 98 -10.54 -20.03 7.67
CA ARG A 98 -10.43 -18.98 8.69
C ARG A 98 -9.11 -18.23 8.57
N VAL A 99 -9.18 -16.90 8.53
CA VAL A 99 -7.99 -16.03 8.62
C VAL A 99 -7.84 -15.51 10.05
N THR A 100 -6.83 -15.99 10.76
CA THR A 100 -6.46 -15.57 12.11
C THR A 100 -5.22 -14.67 12.07
N PRO A 101 -4.88 -13.94 13.16
CA PRO A 101 -3.61 -13.22 13.27
C PRO A 101 -2.36 -14.08 12.96
N SER A 102 -2.40 -15.38 13.29
CA SER A 102 -1.31 -16.33 13.04
C SER A 102 -1.26 -16.91 11.62
N THR A 103 -2.29 -16.69 10.78
CA THR A 103 -2.29 -17.20 9.40
C THR A 103 -1.05 -16.69 8.65
N PRO A 104 -0.27 -17.59 8.02
CA PRO A 104 0.91 -17.26 7.22
C PRO A 104 0.65 -16.22 6.12
N ALA A 105 1.70 -15.49 5.74
CA ALA A 105 1.60 -14.39 4.77
C ALA A 105 1.24 -14.86 3.35
N ASP A 106 1.76 -16.01 2.94
CA ASP A 106 1.47 -16.70 1.68
C ASP A 106 0.00 -17.12 1.59
N GLN A 107 -0.56 -17.76 2.62
CA GLN A 107 -1.98 -18.15 2.65
C GLN A 107 -2.90 -16.92 2.60
N ARG A 108 -2.56 -15.85 3.33
CA ARG A 108 -3.30 -14.57 3.24
C ARG A 108 -3.21 -13.95 1.85
N THR A 109 -2.05 -14.05 1.20
CA THR A 109 -1.86 -13.56 -0.17
C THR A 109 -2.69 -14.38 -1.16
N SER A 110 -2.72 -15.70 -1.00
CA SER A 110 -3.59 -16.61 -1.75
C SER A 110 -5.07 -16.23 -1.62
N ALA A 111 -5.53 -15.86 -0.42
CA ALA A 111 -6.89 -15.36 -0.19
C ALA A 111 -7.20 -14.05 -0.95
N TRP A 112 -6.20 -13.19 -1.16
CA TRP A 112 -6.36 -12.00 -1.99
C TRP A 112 -6.44 -12.35 -3.47
N PHE A 113 -5.66 -13.31 -3.95
CA PHE A 113 -5.78 -13.81 -5.33
C PHE A 113 -7.14 -14.48 -5.58
N ALA A 114 -7.64 -15.27 -4.63
CA ALA A 114 -8.99 -15.83 -4.68
C ALA A 114 -10.04 -14.72 -4.80
N ARG A 115 -9.85 -13.60 -4.08
CA ARG A 115 -10.73 -12.44 -4.16
C ARG A 115 -10.61 -11.73 -5.51
N MET A 116 -9.41 -11.49 -6.02
CA MET A 116 -9.18 -10.94 -7.36
C MET A 116 -9.94 -11.71 -8.43
N ARG A 117 -9.89 -13.05 -8.36
CA ARG A 117 -10.65 -13.93 -9.25
C ARG A 117 -12.16 -13.70 -9.15
N ARG A 118 -12.71 -13.63 -7.92
CA ARG A 118 -14.15 -13.40 -7.71
C ARG A 118 -14.64 -12.02 -8.17
N GLU A 119 -13.80 -11.00 -8.02
CA GLU A 119 -14.11 -9.62 -8.43
C GLU A 119 -13.78 -9.36 -9.90
N GLY A 120 -13.35 -10.37 -10.67
CA GLY A 120 -13.07 -10.24 -12.10
C GLY A 120 -11.86 -9.36 -12.43
N VAL A 121 -10.82 -9.37 -11.57
CA VAL A 121 -9.58 -8.64 -11.87
C VAL A 121 -8.81 -9.35 -12.99
N TRP A 122 -8.55 -8.62 -14.06
CA TRP A 122 -7.80 -9.10 -15.22
C TRP A 122 -6.28 -9.04 -14.99
N PRO A 123 -5.50 -9.99 -15.54
CA PRO A 123 -4.04 -9.96 -15.44
C PRO A 123 -3.41 -8.66 -15.95
N GLU A 124 -3.98 -8.06 -16.99
CA GLU A 124 -3.54 -6.81 -17.59
C GLU A 124 -3.58 -5.67 -16.56
N SER A 125 -4.63 -5.57 -15.74
CA SER A 125 -4.76 -4.54 -14.71
C SER A 125 -3.70 -4.67 -13.62
N VAL A 126 -3.33 -5.90 -13.25
CA VAL A 126 -2.25 -6.16 -12.29
C VAL A 126 -0.91 -5.76 -12.88
N LEU A 127 -0.62 -6.16 -14.13
CA LEU A 127 0.63 -5.83 -14.80
C LEU A 127 0.76 -4.32 -15.02
N ALA A 128 -0.33 -3.65 -15.43
CA ALA A 128 -0.39 -2.20 -15.59
C ALA A 128 -0.13 -1.47 -14.27
N MET A 129 -0.69 -1.96 -13.16
CA MET A 129 -0.43 -1.40 -11.83
C MET A 129 1.06 -1.51 -11.44
N VAL A 130 1.69 -2.64 -11.74
CA VAL A 130 3.13 -2.86 -11.50
C VAL A 130 3.96 -1.89 -12.34
N PHE A 131 3.74 -1.86 -13.65
CA PHE A 131 4.45 -0.98 -14.57
C PHE A 131 4.25 0.50 -14.22
N GLY A 132 3.02 0.91 -13.90
CA GLY A 132 2.70 2.27 -13.51
C GLY A 132 3.47 2.73 -12.27
N LEU A 133 3.66 1.86 -11.26
CA LEU A 133 4.45 2.22 -10.09
C LEU A 133 5.95 2.32 -10.37
N TYR A 134 6.50 1.45 -11.22
CA TYR A 134 7.89 1.57 -11.67
C TYR A 134 8.12 2.84 -12.49
N ALA A 135 7.16 3.21 -13.35
CA ALA A 135 7.20 4.45 -14.10
C ALA A 135 7.12 5.68 -13.17
N LEU A 136 6.23 5.66 -12.17
CA LEU A 136 6.16 6.72 -11.16
C LEU A 136 7.48 6.83 -10.36
N GLN A 137 8.09 5.71 -9.98
CA GLN A 137 9.37 5.72 -9.24
C GLN A 137 10.50 6.32 -10.06
N ALA A 138 10.59 6.01 -11.36
CA ALA A 138 11.62 6.55 -12.23
C ALA A 138 11.41 8.04 -12.54
N ASP A 139 10.16 8.47 -12.73
CA ASP A 139 9.82 9.85 -13.04
C ASP A 139 9.90 10.77 -11.82
N GLN A 140 9.47 10.28 -10.65
CA GLN A 140 9.42 11.05 -9.39
C GLN A 140 10.01 10.26 -8.22
N PRO A 141 11.34 10.02 -8.19
CA PRO A 141 11.97 9.19 -7.16
C PRO A 141 11.73 9.70 -5.73
N ALA A 142 11.67 11.03 -5.55
CA ALA A 142 11.40 11.66 -4.25
C ALA A 142 10.03 11.30 -3.64
N THR A 143 9.11 10.76 -4.44
CA THR A 143 7.81 10.25 -3.97
C THR A 143 7.97 9.07 -3.01
N PHE A 144 9.06 8.30 -3.14
CA PHE A 144 9.32 7.13 -2.31
C PHE A 144 10.47 7.39 -1.34
N ALA A 145 10.14 7.52 -0.05
CA ALA A 145 11.12 7.65 1.03
C ALA A 145 12.23 6.57 1.07
N SER A 146 11.95 5.35 0.61
CA SER A 146 12.92 4.24 0.55
C SER A 146 12.46 3.14 -0.42
N ASP A 147 13.36 2.22 -0.76
CA ASP A 147 13.03 1.02 -1.54
C ASP A 147 11.97 0.16 -0.86
N ARG A 148 12.02 0.06 0.47
CA ARG A 148 10.99 -0.65 1.23
C ARG A 148 9.64 0.05 1.10
N HIS A 149 9.61 1.39 1.12
CA HIS A 149 8.40 2.16 0.89
C HIS A 149 7.81 1.86 -0.50
N PHE A 150 8.64 1.87 -1.55
CA PHE A 150 8.24 1.49 -2.90
C PHE A 150 7.64 0.08 -2.95
N ARG A 151 8.33 -0.93 -2.41
CA ARG A 151 7.87 -2.32 -2.38
C ARG A 151 6.54 -2.51 -1.65
N HIS A 152 6.37 -1.83 -0.51
CA HIS A 152 5.10 -1.83 0.22
C HIS A 152 3.96 -1.22 -0.58
N MET A 153 4.22 -0.10 -1.28
CA MET A 153 3.24 0.56 -2.11
C MET A 153 2.87 -0.27 -3.34
N LEU A 154 3.85 -0.99 -3.92
CA LEU A 154 3.66 -1.97 -4.99
C LEU A 154 2.67 -3.05 -4.60
N ALA A 155 2.94 -3.77 -3.51
CA ALA A 155 2.03 -4.79 -3.02
C ALA A 155 0.67 -4.20 -2.60
N TYR A 156 0.66 -3.06 -1.91
CA TYR A 156 -0.58 -2.41 -1.47
C TYR A 156 -1.48 -2.05 -2.65
N ARG A 157 -0.94 -1.44 -3.70
CA ARG A 157 -1.70 -0.95 -4.86
C ARG A 157 -2.26 -2.10 -5.70
N VAL A 158 -1.48 -3.17 -5.87
CA VAL A 158 -1.97 -4.42 -6.49
C VAL A 158 -3.11 -5.03 -5.67
N LEU A 159 -2.95 -5.19 -4.36
CA LEU A 159 -4.01 -5.74 -3.51
C LEU A 159 -5.28 -4.89 -3.48
N ARG A 160 -5.15 -3.56 -3.66
CA ARG A 160 -6.27 -2.63 -3.70
C ARG A 160 -6.95 -2.52 -5.08
N LEU A 161 -6.58 -3.35 -6.05
CA LEU A 161 -7.41 -3.58 -7.25
C LEU A 161 -8.77 -4.18 -6.88
N VAL A 162 -8.87 -4.84 -5.73
CA VAL A 162 -10.14 -5.26 -5.13
C VAL A 162 -10.40 -4.57 -3.80
N PRO A 163 -11.68 -4.38 -3.42
CA PRO A 163 -12.01 -3.89 -2.09
C PRO A 163 -11.46 -4.82 -1.00
N GLY A 164 -11.15 -4.23 0.16
CA GLY A 164 -10.80 -5.02 1.34
C GLY A 164 -11.99 -5.86 1.82
N GLU A 165 -11.72 -6.83 2.68
CA GLU A 165 -12.78 -7.58 3.35
C GLU A 165 -13.62 -6.61 4.18
N ARG A 166 -14.93 -6.61 4.00
CA ARG A 166 -15.83 -5.80 4.84
C ARG A 166 -15.92 -6.47 6.21
N ARG A 167 -15.67 -5.70 7.26
CA ARG A 167 -15.82 -6.10 8.66
C ARG A 167 -16.71 -5.11 9.39
N TYR A 168 -17.31 -5.59 10.46
CA TYR A 168 -18.16 -4.82 11.34
C TYR A 168 -17.51 -4.77 12.72
N SER A 169 -17.49 -3.59 13.35
CA SER A 169 -17.15 -3.48 14.75
C SER A 169 -18.26 -4.08 15.62
N SER A 170 -18.00 -4.24 16.92
CA SER A 170 -19.06 -4.57 17.89
C SER A 170 -20.17 -3.52 17.92
N SER A 171 -19.86 -2.27 17.57
CA SER A 171 -20.82 -1.17 17.41
C SER A 171 -21.52 -1.12 16.05
N GLY A 172 -21.31 -2.10 15.17
CA GLY A 172 -21.91 -2.16 13.83
C GLY A 172 -21.26 -1.23 12.78
N GLN A 173 -20.20 -0.50 13.14
CA GLN A 173 -19.48 0.35 12.19
C GLN A 173 -18.73 -0.50 11.17
N ARG A 174 -18.90 -0.15 9.89
CA ARG A 174 -18.23 -0.82 8.78
C ARG A 174 -16.78 -0.34 8.69
N PHE A 175 -15.86 -1.30 8.59
CA PHE A 175 -14.47 -1.02 8.24
C PHE A 175 -13.92 -2.08 7.30
N TYR A 176 -12.93 -1.70 6.50
CA TYR A 176 -12.25 -2.63 5.62
C TYR A 176 -11.07 -3.26 6.34
N ALA A 177 -10.92 -4.57 6.24
CA ALA A 177 -9.77 -5.28 6.75
C ALA A 177 -8.50 -4.68 6.14
N ARG A 178 -7.56 -4.35 7.02
CA ARG A 178 -6.26 -3.82 6.64
C ARG A 178 -5.40 -4.94 6.06
N VAL A 179 -4.60 -4.61 5.05
CA VAL A 179 -3.54 -5.49 4.57
C VAL A 179 -2.37 -5.48 5.56
N PRO A 180 -2.04 -6.60 6.23
CA PRO A 180 -0.91 -6.66 7.15
C PRO A 180 0.41 -6.32 6.45
N ALA A 181 1.39 -5.78 7.18
CA ALA A 181 2.72 -5.47 6.62
C ALA A 181 3.39 -6.73 6.03
N ARG A 182 3.35 -7.85 6.76
CA ARG A 182 3.91 -9.14 6.31
C ARG A 182 3.37 -9.64 4.98
N VAL A 183 2.09 -9.41 4.69
CA VAL A 183 1.47 -9.76 3.40
C VAL A 183 2.03 -8.88 2.28
N ARG A 184 2.26 -7.59 2.56
CA ARG A 184 2.87 -6.66 1.60
C ARG A 184 4.33 -6.96 1.36
N ASP A 185 5.09 -7.22 2.42
CA ASP A 185 6.49 -7.65 2.32
C ASP A 185 6.60 -8.90 1.44
N TYR A 186 5.83 -9.96 1.75
CA TYR A 186 5.82 -11.20 0.99
C TYR A 186 5.43 -11.00 -0.49
N LEU A 187 4.28 -10.37 -0.75
CA LEU A 187 3.81 -10.15 -2.12
C LEU A 187 4.76 -9.25 -2.91
N SER A 188 5.37 -8.24 -2.29
CA SER A 188 6.31 -7.36 -2.97
C SER A 188 7.54 -8.12 -3.48
N LEU A 189 8.05 -9.09 -2.71
CA LEU A 189 9.16 -9.94 -3.14
C LEU A 189 8.75 -10.81 -4.34
N LEU A 190 7.54 -11.37 -4.33
CA LEU A 190 7.02 -12.14 -5.47
C LEU A 190 6.91 -11.27 -6.73
N ILE A 191 6.33 -10.08 -6.61
CA ILE A 191 6.15 -9.16 -7.75
C ILE A 191 7.52 -8.71 -8.29
N VAL A 192 8.44 -8.28 -7.43
CA VAL A 192 9.77 -7.81 -7.85
C VAL A 192 10.55 -8.95 -8.51
N GLY A 193 10.53 -10.15 -7.92
CA GLY A 193 11.22 -11.32 -8.49
C GLY A 193 10.65 -11.77 -9.83
N ALA A 194 9.33 -11.69 -10.02
CA ALA A 194 8.69 -12.12 -11.26
C ALA A 194 8.72 -11.06 -12.37
N PHE A 195 8.55 -9.78 -12.03
CA PHE A 195 8.25 -8.73 -13.01
C PHE A 195 9.19 -7.52 -12.93
N GLY A 196 10.04 -7.41 -11.90
CA GLY A 196 10.84 -6.20 -11.67
C GLY A 196 11.76 -5.86 -12.84
N ALA A 197 12.48 -6.85 -13.39
CA ALA A 197 13.36 -6.63 -14.54
C ALA A 197 12.58 -6.23 -15.81
N LEU A 198 11.42 -6.85 -16.05
CA LEU A 198 10.56 -6.50 -17.18
C LEU A 198 10.01 -5.08 -17.03
N ALA A 199 9.54 -4.71 -15.84
CA ALA A 199 9.02 -3.38 -15.55
C ALA A 199 10.09 -2.31 -15.74
N LEU A 200 11.30 -2.52 -15.22
CA LEU A 200 12.44 -1.60 -15.41
C LEU A 200 12.79 -1.39 -16.89
N LYS A 201 12.73 -2.45 -17.70
CA LYS A 201 12.96 -2.35 -19.16
C LYS A 201 11.83 -1.61 -19.89
N ALA A 202 10.58 -1.76 -19.44
CA ALA A 202 9.43 -1.07 -20.03
C ALA A 202 9.39 0.42 -19.69
N THR A 203 9.87 0.81 -18.50
CA THR A 203 9.77 2.18 -17.96
C THR A 203 10.21 3.29 -18.92
N PRO A 204 11.38 3.23 -19.59
CA PRO A 204 11.78 4.28 -20.54
C PRO A 204 10.77 4.48 -21.68
N HIS A 205 10.18 3.40 -22.18
CA HIS A 205 9.19 3.45 -23.27
C HIS A 205 7.84 4.03 -22.79
N LEU A 206 7.47 3.74 -21.54
CA LEU A 206 6.29 4.34 -20.89
C LEU A 206 6.45 5.86 -20.76
N LEU A 207 7.59 6.29 -20.22
CA LEU A 207 7.85 7.71 -19.97
C LEU A 207 8.06 8.49 -21.28
N ALA A 208 8.67 7.89 -22.30
CA ALA A 208 8.78 8.50 -23.63
C ALA A 208 7.40 8.73 -24.31
N SER A 209 6.39 7.93 -23.96
CA SER A 209 5.02 8.10 -24.48
C SER A 209 4.23 9.20 -23.74
N ARG A 210 4.75 9.70 -22.61
CA ARG A 210 4.09 10.74 -21.83
C ARG A 210 4.25 12.07 -22.56
N LYS A 211 3.14 12.67 -22.98
CA LYS A 211 3.16 14.07 -23.41
C LYS A 211 3.70 14.90 -22.23
N PRO A 212 4.66 15.82 -22.43
CA PRO A 212 5.09 16.70 -21.36
C PRO A 212 3.85 17.38 -20.81
N VAL A 213 3.56 17.11 -19.54
CA VAL A 213 2.59 17.93 -18.83
C VAL A 213 3.23 19.31 -18.86
N GLY A 214 2.60 20.28 -19.53
CA GLY A 214 3.05 21.66 -19.50
C GLY A 214 3.35 22.08 -18.05
N PRO A 215 4.19 23.11 -17.83
CA PRO A 215 4.58 23.53 -16.48
C PRO A 215 3.36 23.49 -15.58
N SER A 216 3.43 22.65 -14.54
CA SER A 216 2.31 22.29 -13.66
C SER A 216 1.38 23.48 -13.54
N ALA A 217 0.17 23.37 -14.09
CA ALA A 217 -0.87 24.35 -13.83
C ALA A 217 -0.85 24.59 -12.32
N GLU A 218 -0.64 25.85 -11.93
CA GLU A 218 -0.47 26.23 -10.54
C GLU A 218 -1.47 25.47 -9.67
N PRO A 219 -1.06 24.93 -8.51
CA PRO A 219 -1.96 24.21 -7.63
C PRO A 219 -3.21 25.06 -7.46
N VAL A 220 -4.36 24.55 -7.95
CA VAL A 220 -5.61 25.32 -7.96
C VAL A 220 -5.86 25.76 -6.51
N PRO A 221 -5.84 27.08 -6.22
CA PRO A 221 -6.01 27.56 -4.86
C PRO A 221 -7.38 27.10 -4.36
N GLY A 222 -7.41 26.21 -3.37
CA GLY A 222 -8.65 25.80 -2.69
C GLY A 222 -8.99 24.31 -2.66
N THR A 223 -8.18 23.38 -3.19
CA THR A 223 -8.49 21.93 -3.09
C THR A 223 -7.93 21.20 -1.86
N ASP A 224 -7.19 21.88 -0.98
CA ASP A 224 -6.76 21.34 0.31
C ASP A 224 -7.80 21.59 1.40
N THR A 225 -8.95 20.91 1.33
CA THR A 225 -9.72 20.64 2.55
C THR A 225 -9.57 19.16 2.90
N PRO A 226 -8.72 18.81 3.88
CA PRO A 226 -8.72 17.48 4.45
C PRO A 226 -10.02 17.34 5.25
N PHE A 227 -10.98 16.57 4.73
CA PHE A 227 -12.12 16.01 5.49
C PHE A 227 -12.41 16.74 6.79
N SER A 228 -13.04 17.91 6.70
CA SER A 228 -13.53 18.64 7.86
C SER A 228 -14.34 17.67 8.70
N LYS A 229 -13.87 17.45 9.94
CA LYS A 229 -14.55 16.66 10.95
C LYS A 229 -16.01 17.11 11.02
N THR A 230 -16.93 16.17 10.91
CA THR A 230 -18.33 16.37 11.25
C THR A 230 -18.40 16.96 12.67
N PRO A 231 -19.14 18.05 12.92
CA PRO A 231 -19.27 18.59 14.26
C PRO A 231 -19.98 17.57 15.17
N SER A 232 -19.43 17.43 16.38
CA SER A 232 -19.98 16.69 17.50
C SER A 232 -21.43 17.13 17.76
N LYS A 233 -22.35 16.16 17.92
CA LYS A 233 -23.67 16.44 18.50
C LYS A 233 -23.51 16.91 19.95
N GLU A 234 -24.08 18.07 20.29
CA GLU A 234 -24.35 18.43 21.68
C GLU A 234 -25.42 17.49 22.27
N PRO A 235 -25.28 17.06 23.54
CA PRO A 235 -26.35 16.42 24.27
C PRO A 235 -27.38 17.47 24.73
N ALA A 236 -28.66 17.11 24.63
CA ALA A 236 -29.79 17.82 25.22
C ALA A 236 -29.88 17.57 26.73
#